data_AF-A0A533WR30-F1
#
_entry.id   AF-A0A533WR30-F1
#
_cell.length_a   1.000
_cell.length_b   1.000
_cell.length_c   1.000
_cell.angle_alpha   90.00
_cell.angle_beta   90.00
_cell.angle_gamma   90.00
#
_symmetry.space_group_name_H-M   'P 1'
#
loop_
_entity.id
_entity.type
_entity.pdbx_description
1 polymer ?
#
loop_
_entity_poly.entity_id
_entity_poly.type
_entity_poly.pdbx_seq_one_letter_code
_entity_poly.pdbx_strand_id
1 'polypeptide(L)' 'KELEDLALKAAKAVGGGILGVDMMEDKKRGLIVHEVNNTVEFHGAASVSKSDIPGAMIEYAVRLAKK' A
#
# COMPACT_ATOMS: atom_id res chain seq x y z
N LYS A 1 0.67 -13.88 2.74
CA LYS A 1 1.50 -13.31 3.81
C LYS A 1 2.79 -12.69 3.29
N GLU A 2 3.48 -13.28 2.31
CA GLU A 2 4.70 -12.70 1.71
C GLU A 2 4.48 -11.30 1.09
N LEU A 3 3.46 -11.14 0.23
CA LEU A 3 3.13 -9.85 -0.40
C LEU A 3 2.79 -8.77 0.64
N GLU A 4 1.96 -9.12 1.62
CA GLU A 4 1.58 -8.21 2.72
C GLU A 4 2.79 -7.77 3.55
N ASP A 5 3.66 -8.71 3.93
CA ASP A 5 4.88 -8.40 4.70
C ASP A 5 5.83 -7.50 3.90
N LEU A 6 6.02 -7.77 2.59
CA LEU A 6 6.85 -6.95 1.74
C LEU A 6 6.26 -5.54 1.54
N ALA A 7 4.93 -5.42 1.40
CA ALA A 7 4.25 -4.13 1.27
C ALA A 7 4.43 -3.28 2.53
N LEU A 8 4.24 -3.89 3.70
CA LEU A 8 4.41 -3.22 4.99
C LEU A 8 5.88 -2.83 5.24
N LYS A 9 6.84 -3.68 4.85
CA LYS A 9 8.27 -3.35 4.92
C LYS A 9 8.62 -2.17 4.01
N ALA A 10 8.13 -2.15 2.78
CA ALA A 10 8.33 -1.04 1.84
C ALA A 10 7.75 0.27 2.38
N ALA A 11 6.50 0.23 2.85
CA ALA A 11 5.83 1.38 3.46
C ALA A 11 6.63 1.91 4.66
N LYS A 12 7.09 1.03 5.55
CA LYS A 12 7.90 1.42 6.71
C LYS A 12 9.24 2.04 6.31
N ALA A 13 9.89 1.52 5.26
CA ALA A 13 11.18 2.02 4.78
C ALA A 13 11.13 3.46 4.29
N VAL A 14 9.97 3.93 3.81
CA VAL A 14 9.76 5.31 3.32
C VAL A 14 9.04 6.23 4.30
N GLY A 15 8.81 5.79 5.54
CA GLY A 15 8.17 6.61 6.59
C GLY A 15 6.69 6.36 6.83
N GLY A 16 6.07 5.43 6.10
CA GLY A 16 4.66 5.08 6.21
C GLY A 16 3.73 6.10 5.53
N GLY A 17 2.42 5.92 5.71
CA GLY A 17 1.41 6.75 5.06
C GLY A 17 0.36 5.94 4.33
N ILE A 18 -0.37 6.62 3.46
CA ILE A 18 -1.20 6.00 2.44
C ILE A 18 -0.34 5.92 1.19
N LEU A 19 0.04 4.71 0.79
CA LEU A 19 1.02 4.47 -0.27
C LEU A 19 0.50 3.42 -1.25
N GLY A 20 0.80 3.60 -2.53
CA GLY A 20 0.77 2.53 -3.52
C GLY A 20 2.13 1.82 -3.54
N VAL A 21 2.13 0.48 -3.55
CA VAL A 21 3.36 -0.31 -3.62
C VAL A 21 3.26 -1.27 -4.80
N ASP A 22 4.06 -1.02 -5.82
CA ASP A 22 4.07 -1.84 -7.02
C ASP A 22 5.15 -2.92 -6.90
N MET A 23 4.76 -4.15 -7.19
CA MET A 23 5.63 -5.32 -7.06
C MET A 23 5.61 -6.17 -8.31
N MET A 24 6.75 -6.80 -8.59
CA MET A 24 6.91 -7.72 -9.72
C MET A 24 7.58 -9.02 -9.26
N GLU A 25 7.21 -10.12 -9.91
CA GLU A 25 7.83 -11.42 -9.67
C GLU A 25 9.13 -11.56 -10.47
N ASP A 26 10.23 -11.87 -9.79
CA ASP A 26 11.51 -12.20 -10.40
C ASP A 26 11.82 -13.69 -10.22
N LYS A 27 12.20 -14.35 -11.32
CA LYS A 27 12.43 -15.82 -11.35
C LYS A 27 13.50 -16.32 -10.36
N LYS A 28 14.44 -15.47 -9.95
CA LYS A 28 15.55 -15.84 -9.06
C LYS A 28 15.40 -15.25 -7.68
N ARG A 29 14.82 -14.05 -7.58
CA ARG A 29 14.78 -13.23 -6.36
C ARG A 29 13.41 -13.25 -5.67
N GLY A 30 12.39 -13.83 -6.30
CA GLY A 30 11.03 -13.82 -5.77
C GLY A 30 10.35 -12.47 -6.00
N LEU A 31 9.46 -12.06 -5.08
CA LEU A 31 8.72 -10.81 -5.20
C LEU A 31 9.61 -9.60 -4.89
N ILE A 32 9.58 -8.58 -5.74
CA ILE A 32 10.40 -7.38 -5.63
C ILE A 32 9.54 -6.13 -5.70
N VAL A 33 9.82 -5.15 -4.84
CA VAL A 33 9.22 -3.80 -4.91
C VAL A 33 9.89 -3.01 -6.02
N HIS A 34 9.10 -2.50 -6.96
CA HIS A 34 9.58 -1.72 -8.09
C HIS A 34 9.37 -0.22 -7.88
N GLU A 35 8.27 0.16 -7.24
CA GLU A 35 7.88 1.57 -7.04
C GLU A 35 7.07 1.74 -5.75
N VAL A 36 7.19 2.91 -5.12
CA VAL A 36 6.35 3.34 -4.00
C VAL A 36 5.81 4.74 -4.29
N ASN A 37 4.49 4.86 -4.36
CA ASN A 37 3.77 6.08 -4.72
C ASN A 37 3.10 6.72 -3.51
N ASN A 38 3.33 8.02 -3.30
CA ASN A 38 2.72 8.77 -2.18
C ASN A 38 1.33 9.36 -2.50
N THR A 39 1.01 9.52 -3.79
CA THR A 39 -0.28 10.00 -4.29
C THR A 39 -0.83 8.93 -5.22
N VAL A 40 -1.35 7.86 -4.61
CA VAL A 40 -1.79 6.68 -5.36
C VAL A 40 -3.23 6.86 -5.87
N GLU A 41 -3.43 6.57 -7.16
CA GLU A 41 -4.76 6.39 -7.72
C GLU A 41 -5.34 5.05 -7.26
N PHE A 42 -6.52 5.06 -6.66
CA PHE A 42 -7.13 3.85 -6.07
C PHE A 42 -8.47 3.48 -6.68
N HIS A 43 -9.01 4.25 -7.65
CA HIS A 43 -10.33 3.97 -8.22
C HIS A 43 -10.44 2.56 -8.82
N GLY A 44 -9.42 2.14 -9.57
CA GLY A 44 -9.35 0.79 -10.14
C GLY A 44 -9.24 -0.30 -9.08
N ALA A 45 -8.45 -0.06 -8.02
CA ALA A 45 -8.34 -1.01 -6.91
C ALA A 45 -9.64 -1.12 -6.11
N ALA A 46 -10.32 0.01 -5.87
CA ALA A 46 -11.57 0.06 -5.13
C ALA A 46 -12.73 -0.63 -5.87
N SER A 47 -12.74 -0.60 -7.21
CA SER A 47 -13.81 -1.22 -8.00
C SER A 47 -13.77 -2.75 -7.99
N VAL A 48 -12.60 -3.35 -7.74
CA VAL A 48 -12.41 -4.83 -7.73
C VAL A 48 -12.14 -5.40 -6.34
N SER A 49 -11.82 -4.56 -5.35
CA SER A 49 -11.54 -4.98 -3.99
C SER A 49 -12.82 -5.27 -3.21
N LYS A 50 -12.73 -6.23 -2.27
CA LYS A 50 -13.79 -6.46 -1.26
C LYS A 50 -13.64 -5.54 -0.04
N SER A 51 -12.53 -4.82 0.05
CA SER A 51 -12.22 -3.90 1.15
C SER A 51 -12.62 -2.48 0.80
N ASP A 52 -13.13 -1.75 1.80
CA ASP A 52 -13.42 -0.32 1.69
C ASP A 52 -12.11 0.49 1.76
N ILE A 53 -11.46 0.67 0.60
CA ILE A 53 -10.22 1.43 0.47
C ILE A 53 -10.42 2.90 0.88
N PRO A 54 -11.43 3.63 0.37
CA PRO A 54 -11.67 5.02 0.79
C PRO A 54 -11.93 5.14 2.29
N GLY A 55 -12.74 4.24 2.88
CA GLY A 55 -13.01 4.22 4.31
C GLY A 55 -11.73 4.04 5.13
N ALA A 56 -10.87 3.09 4.77
CA ALA A 56 -9.59 2.86 5.43
C ALA A 56 -8.65 4.08 5.35
N MET A 57 -8.66 4.81 4.23
CA MET A 57 -7.90 6.05 4.07
C MET A 57 -8.41 7.16 5.00
N ILE A 58 -9.73 7.34 5.08
CA ILE A 58 -10.35 8.31 6.00
C ILE A 58 -10.07 7.95 7.46
N GLU A 59 -10.20 6.68 7.84
CA GLU A 59 -9.84 6.22 9.18
C GLU A 59 -8.38 6.54 9.53
N TYR A 60 -7.47 6.32 8.59
CA TYR A 60 -6.07 6.68 8.77
C TYR A 60 -5.88 8.19 8.98
N ALA A 61 -6.50 9.03 8.14
CA ALA A 61 -6.42 10.48 8.26
C ALA A 61 -7.02 10.99 9.60
N VAL A 62 -8.16 10.44 10.03
CA VAL A 62 -8.79 10.78 11.31
C VAL A 62 -7.90 10.39 12.49
N ARG A 63 -7.25 9.22 12.44
CA ARG A 63 -6.29 8.81 13.48
C ARG A 63 -5.07 9.74 13.55
N LEU A 64 -4.58 10.22 12.40
CA LEU A 64 -3.50 11.20 12.36
C LEU A 64 -3.92 12.55 12.94
N ALA A 65 -5.12 13.03 12.63
CA ALA A 65 -5.64 14.31 13.11
C ALA A 65 -5.97 14.31 14.62
N LYS A 66 -6.20 13.14 15.21
CA LYS A 66 -6.44 12.97 16.66
C LYS A 66 -5.16 12.83 17.48
N LYS A 67 -4.00 12.66 16.84
CA LYS A 67 -2.70 12.70 17.50
C LYS A 67 -2.22 14.14 17.63
#